data_AF-A0A0G3UUP5-F1
#
_entry.id   AF-A0A0G3UUP5-F1
#
_cell.length_a   1.000
_cell.length_b   1.000
_cell.length_c   1.000
_cell.angle_alpha   90.00
_cell.angle_beta   90.00
_cell.angle_gamma   90.00
#
_symmetry.space_group_name_H-M   'P 1'
#
loop_
_entity.id
_entity.type
_entity.pdbx_description
1 polymer ?
#
loop_
_entity_poly.entity_id
_entity_poly.type
_entity_poly.pdbx_seq_one_letter_code
_entity_poly.pdbx_strand_id
1 'polypeptide(L)'
;MWLVGSGSSEPVRPPQPSPADSLSARAADYGPGIAPLPGSPPTRIRIPSIRVDAPLTGLGLAPDGSLEVPPPARRDLAGWYRDGTTPGATGTAVIAGHVDHATGPAVFYNLGALRRGAAIEVPRADGRTAVFTVHAIEVYDADAFPDSRVYGPSPRAELRVITCGGGFSHHTGYRGNVVVFAHLTATY
;
A
#
# COMPACT_ATOMS: atom_id res chain seq x y z
N MET A 1 7.86 -17.50 42.78
CA MET A 1 8.52 -16.27 42.34
C MET A 1 7.67 -15.69 41.22
N TRP A 2 6.91 -14.62 41.51
CA TRP A 2 6.06 -13.93 40.54
C TRP A 2 6.79 -12.68 40.04
N LEU A 3 6.80 -12.46 38.73
CA LEU A 3 7.02 -11.14 38.14
C LEU A 3 5.99 -10.96 37.02
N VAL A 4 4.89 -10.27 37.35
CA VAL A 4 4.04 -9.58 36.38
C VAL A 4 4.62 -8.18 36.25
N GLY A 5 5.23 -7.89 35.10
CA GLY A 5 5.75 -6.58 34.76
C GLY A 5 4.67 -5.72 34.11
N SER A 6 4.44 -4.56 34.70
CA SER A 6 3.49 -3.50 34.34
C SER A 6 3.26 -3.32 32.84
N GLY A 7 2.02 -3.54 32.39
CA GLY A 7 1.54 -3.10 31.09
C GLY A 7 1.40 -1.58 31.08
N SER A 8 2.40 -0.89 30.54
CA SER A 8 2.22 0.47 30.06
C SER A 8 1.31 0.43 28.82
N SER A 9 0.14 1.04 28.92
CA SER A 9 -0.82 1.25 27.83
C SER A 9 -0.24 2.18 26.76
N GLU A 10 0.81 1.76 26.06
CA GLU A 10 1.18 2.42 24.82
C GLU A 10 0.05 2.19 23.80
N PRO A 11 -0.38 3.23 23.08
CA PRO A 11 -1.30 3.03 21.97
C PRO A 11 -0.69 1.99 21.03
N VAL A 12 -1.47 0.96 20.69
CA VAL A 12 -1.04 -0.09 19.76
C VAL A 12 -0.65 0.60 18.47
N ARG A 13 0.64 0.55 18.13
CA ARG A 13 1.18 1.18 16.93
C ARG A 13 1.00 0.27 15.71
N PRO A 14 0.87 0.84 14.51
CA PRO A 14 0.84 0.05 13.28
C PRO A 14 2.07 -0.86 13.19
N PRO A 15 1.87 -2.13 12.81
CA PRO A 15 2.97 -3.07 12.62
C PRO A 15 3.95 -2.55 11.57
N GLN A 16 5.25 -2.76 11.81
CA GLN A 16 6.30 -2.41 10.88
C GLN A 16 6.75 -3.64 10.07
N PRO A 17 7.20 -3.45 8.82
CA PRO A 17 7.70 -4.56 8.00
C PRO A 17 8.93 -5.21 8.61
N SER A 18 9.07 -6.51 8.38
CA SER A 18 10.26 -7.25 8.80
C SER A 18 11.41 -6.99 7.81
N PRO A 19 12.68 -6.98 8.25
CA PRO A 19 13.81 -6.81 7.34
C PRO A 19 13.85 -7.81 6.18
N ALA A 20 13.39 -9.05 6.42
CA ALA A 20 13.29 -10.10 5.39
C ALA A 20 12.30 -9.78 4.26
N ASP A 21 11.39 -8.83 4.49
CA ASP A 21 10.36 -8.43 3.54
C ASP A 21 10.73 -7.19 2.71
N SER A 22 11.85 -6.52 3.04
CA SER A 22 12.41 -5.42 2.23
C SER A 22 13.09 -5.93 0.94
N LEU A 23 13.25 -5.06 -0.07
CA LEU A 23 13.99 -5.43 -1.28
C LEU A 23 15.44 -5.76 -0.90
N SER A 24 15.89 -6.97 -1.20
CA SER A 24 17.32 -7.28 -1.27
C SER A 24 17.91 -6.60 -2.51
N ALA A 25 19.18 -6.19 -2.47
CA ALA A 25 19.89 -5.61 -3.62
C ALA A 25 19.84 -6.47 -4.91
N ARG A 26 19.45 -7.74 -4.83
CA ARG A 26 19.14 -8.63 -5.98
C ARG A 26 17.74 -8.40 -6.58
N ALA A 27 17.30 -7.14 -6.67
CA ALA A 27 15.91 -6.76 -6.95
C ALA A 27 15.38 -7.00 -8.38
N ALA A 28 15.98 -7.91 -9.15
CA ALA A 28 15.54 -8.21 -10.51
C ALA A 28 14.67 -9.47 -10.64
N ASP A 29 14.58 -10.30 -9.58
CA ASP A 29 14.13 -11.70 -9.72
C ASP A 29 12.88 -12.03 -8.88
N TYR A 30 11.88 -11.14 -8.88
CA TYR A 30 10.63 -11.36 -8.14
C TYR A 30 9.65 -12.30 -8.83
N GLY A 31 10.12 -13.06 -9.83
CA GLY A 31 9.35 -14.08 -10.52
C GLY A 31 8.64 -13.59 -11.79
N PRO A 32 8.11 -14.55 -12.57
CA PRO A 32 7.38 -14.24 -13.79
C PRO A 32 6.05 -13.56 -13.46
N GLY A 33 5.75 -12.49 -14.18
CA GLY A 33 4.41 -11.91 -14.22
C GLY A 33 3.63 -12.45 -15.41
N ILE A 34 2.34 -12.11 -15.48
CA ILE A 34 1.52 -12.35 -16.68
C ILE A 34 1.52 -11.14 -17.62
N ALA A 35 0.95 -11.31 -18.81
CA ALA A 35 0.72 -10.20 -19.72
C ALA A 35 -0.16 -9.11 -19.05
N PRO A 36 0.20 -7.82 -19.20
CA PRO A 36 -0.64 -6.72 -18.73
C PRO A 36 -2.05 -6.75 -19.32
N LEU A 37 -3.00 -6.24 -18.56
CA LEU A 37 -4.40 -6.11 -18.94
C LEU A 37 -4.63 -4.76 -19.65
N PRO A 38 -5.63 -4.64 -20.55
CA PRO A 38 -6.15 -3.35 -21.00
C PRO A 38 -6.51 -2.43 -19.83
N GLY A 39 -6.52 -1.12 -20.02
CA GLY A 39 -6.87 -0.19 -18.94
C GLY A 39 -8.32 -0.35 -18.46
N SER A 40 -8.56 -0.34 -17.15
CA SER A 40 -9.90 -0.29 -16.55
C SER A 40 -9.85 0.24 -15.12
N PRO A 41 -10.75 1.14 -14.71
CA PRO A 41 -10.79 1.64 -13.35
C PRO A 41 -10.96 0.52 -12.31
N PRO A 42 -10.22 0.56 -11.19
CA PRO A 42 -10.43 -0.36 -10.08
C PRO A 42 -11.66 0.07 -9.26
N THR A 43 -12.33 -0.90 -8.65
CA THR A 43 -13.54 -0.65 -7.84
C THR A 43 -13.31 -0.94 -6.36
N ARG A 44 -12.34 -1.80 -6.03
CA ARG A 44 -12.07 -2.29 -4.68
C ARG A 44 -10.63 -2.80 -4.58
N ILE A 45 -10.09 -2.85 -3.37
CA ILE A 45 -8.85 -3.55 -3.04
C ILE A 45 -9.13 -4.59 -1.96
N ARG A 46 -8.57 -5.79 -2.12
CA ARG A 46 -8.61 -6.85 -1.12
C ARG A 46 -7.21 -7.36 -0.83
N ILE A 47 -6.91 -7.52 0.45
CA ILE A 47 -5.65 -8.10 0.93
C ILE A 47 -6.00 -9.06 2.07
N PRO A 48 -6.36 -10.33 1.75
CA PRO A 48 -6.94 -11.26 2.72
C PRO A 48 -6.04 -11.52 3.94
N SER A 49 -4.72 -11.59 3.74
CA SER A 49 -3.74 -11.87 4.79
C SER A 49 -3.72 -10.83 5.92
N ILE A 50 -4.19 -9.60 5.65
CA ILE A 50 -4.30 -8.51 6.62
C ILE A 50 -5.74 -8.00 6.78
N ARG A 51 -6.72 -8.75 6.27
CA ARG A 51 -8.17 -8.47 6.37
C ARG A 51 -8.59 -7.11 5.80
N VAL A 52 -7.94 -6.68 4.71
CA VAL A 52 -8.38 -5.52 3.95
C VAL A 52 -9.43 -5.95 2.93
N ASP A 53 -10.57 -5.29 2.93
CA ASP A 53 -11.57 -5.34 1.87
C ASP A 53 -12.27 -3.96 1.79
N ALA A 54 -11.84 -3.12 0.86
CA ALA A 54 -12.16 -1.70 0.86
C ALA A 54 -12.54 -1.17 -0.53
N PRO A 55 -13.63 -0.39 -0.68
CA PRO A 55 -13.91 0.34 -1.92
C PRO A 55 -12.75 1.29 -2.27
N LEU A 56 -12.61 1.55 -3.57
CA LEU A 56 -11.65 2.53 -4.09
C LEU A 56 -12.37 3.75 -4.66
N THR A 57 -11.88 4.94 -4.29
CA THR A 57 -12.24 6.22 -4.93
C THR A 57 -11.10 6.72 -5.80
N GLY A 58 -11.40 7.52 -6.82
CA GLY A 58 -10.36 8.21 -7.60
C GLY A 58 -9.72 9.35 -6.79
N LEU A 59 -8.40 9.38 -6.76
CA LEU A 59 -7.56 10.43 -6.18
C LEU A 59 -6.85 11.20 -7.30
N GLY A 60 -6.61 12.48 -7.06
CA GLY A 60 -5.92 13.38 -7.96
C GLY A 60 -4.59 13.81 -7.39
N LEU A 61 -4.06 14.88 -7.96
CA LEU A 61 -2.95 15.60 -7.38
C LEU A 61 -3.45 16.90 -6.76
N ALA A 62 -2.93 17.21 -5.58
CA ALA A 62 -3.07 18.52 -4.96
C ALA A 62 -2.28 19.58 -5.76
N PRO A 63 -2.48 20.89 -5.49
CA PRO A 63 -1.81 21.96 -6.24
C PRO A 63 -0.28 21.91 -6.20
N ASP A 64 0.29 21.31 -5.16
CA ASP A 64 1.74 21.10 -4.99
C ASP A 64 2.25 19.84 -5.70
N GLY A 65 1.39 19.12 -6.41
CA GLY A 65 1.71 17.89 -7.13
C GLY A 65 1.70 16.62 -6.28
N SER A 66 1.41 16.72 -4.98
CA SER A 66 1.30 15.55 -4.11
C SER A 66 0.02 14.76 -4.40
N LEU A 67 0.05 13.43 -4.20
CA LEU A 67 -1.14 12.59 -4.34
C LEU A 67 -2.15 12.95 -3.25
N GLU A 68 -3.38 13.27 -3.65
CA GLU A 68 -4.49 13.48 -2.72
C GLU A 68 -4.71 12.24 -1.84
N VAL A 69 -5.19 12.42 -0.62
CA VAL A 69 -5.53 11.29 0.27
C VAL A 69 -7.06 11.13 0.37
N PRO A 70 -7.57 9.92 0.60
CA PRO A 70 -9.00 9.71 0.84
C PRO A 70 -9.53 10.54 2.02
N PRO A 71 -10.83 10.88 2.08
CA PRO A 71 -11.39 11.60 3.23
C PRO A 71 -11.14 10.88 4.57
N PRO A 72 -10.61 11.56 5.61
CA PRO A 72 -10.21 10.93 6.87
C PRO A 72 -11.40 10.37 7.68
N ALA A 73 -12.62 10.87 7.45
CA ALA A 73 -13.84 10.36 8.09
C ALA A 73 -14.25 8.96 7.60
N ARG A 74 -13.67 8.48 6.48
CA ARG A 74 -14.01 7.19 5.85
C ARG A 74 -12.89 6.17 6.10
N ARG A 75 -12.96 5.53 7.27
CA ARG A 75 -11.96 4.54 7.73
C ARG A 75 -11.77 3.34 6.81
N ASP A 76 -12.81 2.99 6.06
CA ASP A 76 -12.90 1.82 5.20
C ASP A 76 -12.65 2.15 3.72
N LEU A 77 -12.20 3.36 3.41
CA LEU A 77 -12.00 3.84 2.04
C LEU A 77 -10.51 3.98 1.72
N ALA A 78 -10.10 3.36 0.62
CA ALA A 78 -8.83 3.64 -0.02
C ALA A 78 -9.08 4.43 -1.31
N GLY A 79 -8.03 5.02 -1.87
CA GLY A 79 -8.11 5.70 -3.14
C GLY A 79 -6.99 5.28 -4.08
N TRP A 80 -7.25 5.40 -5.38
CA TRP A 80 -6.27 5.10 -6.43
C TRP A 80 -5.97 6.37 -7.22
N TYR A 81 -4.73 6.54 -7.68
CA TYR A 81 -4.38 7.70 -8.51
C TYR A 81 -5.04 7.60 -9.89
N ARG A 82 -6.12 8.36 -10.10
CA ARG A 82 -7.06 8.16 -11.20
C ARG A 82 -6.52 8.61 -12.57
N ASP A 83 -5.60 9.56 -12.54
CA ASP A 83 -5.00 10.17 -13.73
C ASP A 83 -3.72 9.42 -14.17
N GLY A 84 -3.40 8.30 -13.49
CA GLY A 84 -2.23 7.45 -13.74
C GLY A 84 -2.56 6.08 -14.34
N THR A 85 -1.68 5.11 -14.10
CA THR A 85 -1.84 3.73 -14.60
C THR A 85 -2.96 3.02 -13.83
N THR A 86 -3.93 2.43 -14.54
CA THR A 86 -4.95 1.59 -13.90
C THR A 86 -4.35 0.26 -13.44
N PRO A 87 -4.71 -0.27 -12.25
CA PRO A 87 -4.16 -1.52 -11.74
C PRO A 87 -4.30 -2.69 -12.71
N GLY A 88 -3.17 -3.17 -13.23
CA GLY A 88 -3.06 -4.33 -14.12
C GLY A 88 -2.64 -3.96 -15.54
N ALA A 89 -2.68 -2.67 -15.89
CA ALA A 89 -2.10 -2.17 -17.13
C ALA A 89 -0.57 -1.98 -16.99
N THR A 90 0.12 -1.87 -18.13
CA THR A 90 1.56 -1.57 -18.17
C THR A 90 1.84 -0.23 -17.50
N GLY A 91 2.76 -0.21 -16.54
CA GLY A 91 3.10 0.96 -15.74
C GLY A 91 2.95 0.69 -14.25
N THR A 92 3.01 1.76 -13.46
CA THR A 92 2.92 1.71 -12.00
C THR A 92 1.59 2.30 -11.55
N ALA A 93 0.69 1.45 -11.05
CA ALA A 93 -0.55 1.88 -10.42
C ALA A 93 -0.31 2.20 -8.94
N VAL A 94 -0.98 3.23 -8.42
CA VAL A 94 -0.80 3.70 -7.04
C VAL A 94 -2.13 3.70 -6.30
N ILE A 95 -2.15 3.07 -5.14
CA ILE A 95 -3.28 3.05 -4.20
C ILE A 95 -2.79 3.59 -2.85
N ALA A 96 -3.51 4.55 -2.29
CA ALA A 96 -3.19 5.18 -1.01
C ALA A 96 -4.39 5.11 -0.05
N GLY A 97 -4.10 5.07 1.25
CA GLY A 97 -5.12 5.02 2.29
C GLY A 97 -4.54 5.32 3.66
N HIS A 98 -5.41 5.70 4.59
CA HIS A 98 -5.02 6.04 5.95
C HIS A 98 -4.53 4.83 6.74
N VAL A 99 -3.57 5.06 7.63
CA VAL A 99 -3.09 4.05 8.59
C VAL A 99 -4.01 4.01 9.80
N ASP A 100 -4.33 5.17 10.36
CA ASP A 100 -5.26 5.36 11.47
C ASP A 100 -5.89 6.77 11.41
N HIS A 101 -6.74 7.04 12.40
CA HIS A 101 -7.32 8.35 12.68
C HIS A 101 -7.66 8.44 14.17
N ALA A 102 -8.16 9.59 14.63
CA ALA A 102 -8.41 9.89 16.05
C ALA A 102 -9.24 8.84 16.81
N THR A 103 -10.08 8.06 16.12
CA THR A 103 -10.96 7.04 16.71
C THR A 103 -10.47 5.60 16.55
N GLY A 104 -9.29 5.38 15.95
CA GLY A 104 -8.69 4.04 15.83
C GLY A 104 -8.12 3.72 14.44
N PRO A 105 -7.85 2.42 14.17
CA PRO A 105 -7.28 1.93 12.92
C PRO A 105 -8.10 2.29 11.67
N ALA A 106 -7.41 2.54 10.56
CA ALA A 106 -8.00 2.77 9.24
C ALA A 106 -7.64 1.64 8.26
N VAL A 107 -8.02 1.80 6.98
CA VAL A 107 -7.98 0.77 5.93
C VAL A 107 -6.61 0.08 5.79
N PHE A 108 -5.51 0.81 5.95
CA PHE A 108 -4.15 0.27 5.77
C PHE A 108 -3.36 0.20 7.07
N TYR A 109 -4.02 0.18 8.23
CA TYR A 109 -3.36 0.03 9.53
C TYR A 109 -2.37 -1.14 9.57
N ASN A 110 -2.76 -2.30 9.03
CA ASN A 110 -1.94 -3.52 9.04
C ASN A 110 -1.01 -3.66 7.83
N LEU A 111 -0.83 -2.63 7.00
CA LEU A 111 -0.07 -2.76 5.75
C LEU A 111 1.38 -3.18 5.98
N GLY A 112 2.02 -2.65 7.04
CA GLY A 112 3.38 -3.04 7.42
C GLY A 112 3.50 -4.47 7.96
N ALA A 113 2.40 -5.15 8.29
CA ALA A 113 2.43 -6.58 8.64
C ALA A 113 2.45 -7.51 7.42
N LEU A 114 2.31 -6.98 6.20
CA LEU A 114 2.37 -7.81 5.00
C LEU A 114 3.71 -8.53 4.87
N ARG A 115 3.67 -9.63 4.14
CA ARG A 115 4.82 -10.46 3.84
C ARG A 115 5.01 -10.55 2.34
N ARG A 116 6.25 -10.75 1.91
CA ARG A 116 6.55 -11.11 0.51
C ARG A 116 5.80 -12.39 0.14
N GLY A 117 5.32 -12.45 -1.09
CA GLY A 117 4.44 -13.51 -1.59
C GLY A 117 2.95 -13.32 -1.29
N ALA A 118 2.57 -12.34 -0.46
CA ALA A 118 1.16 -12.07 -0.20
C ALA A 118 0.44 -11.59 -1.48
N ALA A 119 -0.81 -12.00 -1.64
CA ALA A 119 -1.65 -11.57 -2.75
C ALA A 119 -2.41 -10.28 -2.42
N ILE A 120 -2.50 -9.39 -3.40
CA ILE A 120 -3.37 -8.21 -3.43
C ILE A 120 -4.29 -8.37 -4.63
N GLU A 121 -5.60 -8.39 -4.38
CA GLU A 121 -6.61 -8.48 -5.43
C GLU A 121 -7.25 -7.12 -5.66
N VAL A 122 -7.38 -6.74 -6.93
CA VAL A 122 -8.01 -5.48 -7.34
C VAL A 122 -9.12 -5.80 -8.34
N PRO A 123 -10.37 -5.94 -7.88
CA PRO A 123 -11.54 -5.97 -8.76
C PRO A 123 -11.66 -4.68 -9.58
N ARG A 124 -12.01 -4.83 -10.85
CA ARG A 124 -12.06 -3.75 -11.85
C ARG A 124 -13.44 -3.60 -12.48
N ALA A 125 -13.69 -2.45 -13.09
CA ALA A 125 -14.97 -2.13 -13.71
C ALA A 125 -15.29 -2.98 -14.95
N ASP A 126 -14.28 -3.58 -15.58
CA ASP A 126 -14.41 -4.51 -16.71
C ASP A 126 -14.79 -5.95 -16.29
N GLY A 127 -15.08 -6.17 -15.00
CA GLY A 127 -15.48 -7.47 -14.46
C GLY A 127 -14.32 -8.41 -14.12
N ARG A 128 -13.07 -8.04 -14.45
CA ARG A 128 -11.88 -8.82 -14.11
C ARG A 128 -11.31 -8.42 -12.76
N THR A 129 -10.56 -9.32 -12.14
CA THR A 129 -9.74 -9.04 -10.96
C THR A 129 -8.27 -9.14 -11.32
N ALA A 130 -7.52 -8.05 -11.13
CA ALA A 130 -6.07 -8.07 -11.23
C ALA A 130 -5.46 -8.56 -9.92
N VAL A 131 -4.64 -9.61 -9.96
CA VAL A 131 -4.00 -10.20 -8.77
C VAL A 131 -2.51 -9.90 -8.81
N PHE A 132 -2.03 -9.22 -7.78
CA PHE A 132 -0.63 -8.84 -7.62
C PHE A 132 0.02 -9.64 -6.50
N THR A 133 1.27 -10.03 -6.70
CA THR A 133 2.09 -10.65 -5.65
C THR A 133 3.06 -9.62 -5.08
N VAL A 134 3.00 -9.44 -3.75
CA VAL A 134 3.91 -8.58 -3.00
C VAL A 134 5.32 -9.12 -3.11
N HIS A 135 6.25 -8.28 -3.53
CA HIS A 135 7.65 -8.64 -3.64
C HIS A 135 8.56 -7.81 -2.74
N ALA A 136 8.07 -6.69 -2.20
CA ALA A 136 8.66 -6.06 -1.03
C ALA A 136 7.71 -5.16 -0.26
N ILE A 137 8.08 -4.88 0.99
CA ILE A 137 7.53 -3.82 1.82
C ILE A 137 8.69 -2.98 2.36
N GLU A 138 8.67 -1.67 2.11
CA GLU A 138 9.69 -0.73 2.59
C GLU A 138 9.07 0.40 3.40
N VAL A 139 9.86 0.98 4.30
CA VAL A 139 9.52 2.21 5.04
C VAL A 139 10.46 3.31 4.59
N TYR A 140 9.91 4.45 4.20
CA TYR A 140 10.68 5.63 3.85
C TYR A 140 10.31 6.78 4.75
N ASP A 141 11.31 7.56 5.18
CA ASP A 141 11.07 8.82 5.85
C ASP A 141 10.40 9.82 4.89
N ALA A 142 9.52 10.65 5.42
CA ALA A 142 8.75 11.61 4.62
C ALA A 142 9.68 12.61 3.90
N ASP A 143 10.78 13.00 4.54
CA ASP A 143 11.76 13.96 4.01
C ASP A 143 12.73 13.34 2.99
N ALA A 144 12.71 12.01 2.83
CA ALA A 144 13.58 11.25 1.95
C ALA A 144 12.81 10.26 1.06
N PHE A 145 11.55 10.59 0.75
CA PHE A 145 10.67 9.72 -0.02
C PHE A 145 11.18 9.57 -1.47
N PRO A 146 11.42 8.34 -1.96
CA PRO A 146 12.03 8.14 -3.28
C PRO A 146 10.97 8.14 -4.39
N ASP A 147 10.48 9.32 -4.76
CA ASP A 147 9.41 9.50 -5.75
C ASP A 147 9.65 8.74 -7.06
N SER A 148 10.88 8.80 -7.60
CA SER A 148 11.22 8.11 -8.85
C SER A 148 11.07 6.59 -8.76
N ARG A 149 11.30 6.00 -7.58
CA ARG A 149 11.18 4.55 -7.36
C ARG A 149 9.74 4.12 -7.08
N VAL A 150 8.99 4.97 -6.38
CA VAL A 150 7.60 4.67 -6.01
C VAL A 150 6.66 4.97 -7.17
N TYR A 151 6.78 6.13 -7.81
CA TYR A 151 5.86 6.60 -8.85
C TYR A 151 6.40 6.44 -10.27
N GLY A 152 7.67 6.07 -10.43
CA GLY A 152 8.29 5.93 -11.74
C GLY A 152 7.60 4.93 -12.67
N PRO A 153 7.79 5.09 -13.99
CA PRO A 153 7.21 4.20 -14.98
C PRO A 153 7.79 2.78 -14.87
N SER A 154 7.01 1.80 -15.32
CA SER A 154 7.43 0.40 -15.38
C SER A 154 7.03 -0.21 -16.73
N PRO A 155 7.88 -1.07 -17.33
CA PRO A 155 7.50 -1.87 -18.50
C PRO A 155 6.59 -3.06 -18.13
N ARG A 156 6.39 -3.33 -16.84
CA ARG A 156 5.49 -4.36 -16.31
C ARG A 156 4.24 -3.72 -15.68
N ALA A 157 3.23 -4.53 -15.40
CA ALA A 157 2.09 -4.11 -14.59
C ALA A 157 2.46 -4.18 -13.10
N GLU A 158 2.80 -3.02 -12.53
CA GLU A 158 3.23 -2.84 -11.14
C GLU A 158 2.13 -2.17 -10.30
N LEU A 159 2.12 -2.47 -9.01
CA LEU A 159 1.26 -1.84 -8.02
C LEU A 159 2.10 -1.32 -6.85
N ARG A 160 1.76 -0.12 -6.38
CA ARG A 160 2.19 0.45 -5.10
C ARG A 160 0.98 0.64 -4.21
N VAL A 161 1.06 0.12 -2.98
CA VAL A 161 0.09 0.42 -1.93
C VAL A 161 0.81 1.20 -0.83
N ILE A 162 0.29 2.38 -0.51
CA ILE A 162 0.98 3.37 0.32
C ILE A 162 0.09 3.74 1.51
N THR A 163 0.70 3.83 2.69
CA THR A 163 0.08 4.41 3.88
C THR A 163 1.11 5.12 4.73
N CYS A 164 0.66 6.04 5.59
CA CYS A 164 1.53 6.66 6.59
C CYS A 164 2.11 5.60 7.54
N GLY A 165 3.35 5.74 7.96
CA GLY A 165 4.00 4.79 8.85
C GLY A 165 5.37 5.27 9.34
N GLY A 166 6.26 4.32 9.69
CA GLY A 166 7.54 4.64 10.28
C GLY A 166 7.42 5.24 11.69
N GLY A 167 8.40 6.05 12.09
CA GLY A 167 8.44 6.65 13.43
C GLY A 167 7.22 7.56 13.68
N PHE A 168 6.62 7.46 14.87
CA PHE A 168 5.50 8.32 15.29
C PHE A 168 5.96 9.34 16.33
N SER A 169 5.50 10.58 16.19
CA SER A 169 5.70 11.67 17.16
C SER A 169 4.37 12.36 17.44
N HIS A 170 4.02 12.53 18.71
CA HIS A 170 2.77 13.19 19.11
C HIS A 170 2.62 14.63 18.59
N HIS A 171 3.72 15.29 18.22
CA HIS A 171 3.70 16.66 17.70
C HIS A 171 3.58 16.73 16.17
N THR A 172 4.05 15.71 15.46
CA THR A 172 4.21 15.74 14.00
C THR A 172 3.48 14.61 13.27
N GLY A 173 2.89 13.66 14.00
CA GLY A 173 2.32 12.44 13.44
C GLY A 173 3.37 11.43 12.99
N TYR A 174 2.99 10.55 12.07
CA TYR A 174 3.90 9.62 11.40
C TYR A 174 4.92 10.37 10.55
N ARG A 175 6.18 9.94 10.64
CA ARG A 175 7.33 10.59 9.99
C ARG A 175 7.76 9.89 8.71
N GLY A 176 7.02 8.90 8.26
CA GLY A 176 7.33 8.16 7.05
C GLY A 176 6.11 7.52 6.42
N ASN A 177 6.38 6.69 5.43
CA ASN A 177 5.40 5.96 4.65
C ASN A 177 5.83 4.50 4.53
N VAL A 178 4.87 3.59 4.71
CA VAL A 178 5.02 2.19 4.31
C VAL A 178 4.60 2.09 2.86
N VAL A 179 5.48 1.53 2.02
CA VAL A 179 5.24 1.30 0.60
C VAL A 179 5.36 -0.19 0.30
N VAL A 180 4.27 -0.78 -0.16
CA VAL A 180 4.23 -2.16 -0.65
C VAL A 180 4.46 -2.15 -2.15
N PHE A 181 5.40 -2.97 -2.60
CA PHE A 181 5.74 -3.20 -4.00
C PHE A 181 5.18 -4.55 -4.43
N ALA A 182 4.33 -4.56 -5.46
CA ALA A 182 3.71 -5.77 -5.98
C ALA A 182 3.65 -5.75 -7.52
N HIS A 183 3.69 -6.93 -8.16
CA HIS A 183 3.60 -7.05 -9.61
C HIS A 183 2.49 -8.03 -10.00
N LEU A 184 1.90 -7.84 -11.19
CA LEU A 184 0.78 -8.64 -11.68
C LEU A 184 1.20 -10.10 -11.92
N THR A 185 0.50 -11.04 -11.30
CA THR A 185 0.80 -12.49 -11.38
C THR A 185 -0.38 -13.33 -11.81
N ALA A 186 -1.61 -12.84 -11.68
CA ALA A 186 -2.79 -13.55 -12.18
C ALA A 186 -3.94 -12.58 -12.52
N THR A 187 -4.93 -13.12 -13.22
CA THR A 187 -6.22 -12.48 -13.44
C THR A 187 -7.29 -13.56 -13.45
N TYR A 188 -8.49 -13.22 -12.97
CA TYR A 188 -9.70 -14.02 -13.12
C TYR A 188 -10.92 -13.12 -13.31
#